data_AF-A0A9E5NM61-F1
#
_entry.id   AF-A0A9E5NM61-F1
#
_cell.length_a   1.000
_cell.length_b   1.000
_cell.length_c   1.000
_cell.angle_alpha   90.00
_cell.angle_beta   90.00
_cell.angle_gamma   90.00
#
_symmetry.space_group_name_H-M   'P 1'
#
loop_
_entity.id
_entity.type
_entity.pdbx_description
1 polymer ?
#
loop_
_entity_poly.entity_id
_entity_poly.type
_entity_poly.pdbx_seq_one_letter_code
_entity_poly.pdbx_strand_id
1 'polypeptide(L)'
;VLLKGMVAEMETGEGKTLAATLPACTAALSGVSVHIITVNDYLATRDTEWMGPIYQALGLRVGTIKHGMDPEARRAAYRCNV
;
A
#
# COMPACT_ATOMS: atom_id res chain seq x y z
N VAL A 1 2.17 0.32 -16.35
CA VAL A 1 3.14 -0.79 -16.14
C VAL A 1 2.67 -1.67 -15.00
N LEU A 2 2.66 -1.19 -13.75
CA LEU A 2 2.28 -1.96 -12.55
C LEU A 2 0.86 -2.58 -12.62
N LEU A 3 -0.16 -1.83 -13.08
CA LEU A 3 -1.52 -2.38 -13.26
C LEU A 3 -1.63 -3.54 -14.26
N LYS A 4 -0.64 -3.69 -15.14
CA LYS A 4 -0.59 -4.78 -16.13
C LYS A 4 0.20 -6.00 -15.61
N GLY A 5 0.55 -6.02 -14.31
CA GLY A 5 1.35 -7.09 -13.70
C GLY A 5 2.84 -7.08 -14.11
N MET A 6 3.32 -5.98 -14.68
CA MET A 6 4.72 -5.84 -15.11
C MET A 6 5.55 -5.10 -14.06
N VAL A 7 6.86 -5.35 -14.05
CA VAL A 7 7.82 -4.64 -13.19
C VAL A 7 8.12 -3.25 -13.77
N ALA A 8 8.04 -2.21 -12.94
CA ALA A 8 8.51 -0.88 -13.28
C ALA A 8 9.91 -0.69 -12.68
N GLU A 9 10.94 -0.70 -13.52
CA GLU A 9 12.30 -0.34 -13.12
C GLU A 9 12.39 1.19 -13.02
N MET A 10 12.89 1.65 -11.88
CA MET A 10 13.02 3.07 -11.55
C MET A 10 14.30 3.23 -10.75
N GLU A 11 14.98 4.36 -10.91
CA GLU A 11 16.17 4.67 -10.15
C GLU A 11 15.84 5.11 -8.71
N THR A 12 16.86 5.17 -7.85
CA THR A 12 16.69 5.72 -6.50
C THR A 12 16.44 7.22 -6.59
N GLY A 13 15.38 7.71 -5.93
CA GLY A 13 14.99 9.12 -5.97
C GLY A 13 13.85 9.43 -6.94
N GLU A 14 13.47 8.51 -7.83
CA GLU A 14 12.38 8.73 -8.79
C GLU A 14 10.97 8.62 -8.19
N GLY A 15 10.85 8.47 -6.87
CA GLY A 15 9.56 8.48 -6.19
C GLY A 15 8.75 7.17 -6.31
N LYS A 16 9.42 6.01 -6.29
CA LYS A 16 8.78 4.66 -6.33
C LYS A 16 7.58 4.53 -5.39
N THR A 17 7.70 5.01 -4.15
CA THR A 17 6.63 4.97 -3.15
C THR A 17 5.41 5.77 -3.60
N LEU A 18 5.60 6.99 -4.10
CA LEU A 18 4.50 7.81 -4.61
C LEU A 18 3.92 7.21 -5.91
N ALA A 19 4.77 6.74 -6.81
CA ALA A 19 4.37 6.13 -8.07
C ALA A 19 3.50 4.86 -7.87
N ALA A 20 3.73 4.12 -6.79
CA ALA A 20 2.93 2.95 -6.43
C ALA A 20 1.50 3.29 -5.97
N THR A 21 1.23 4.53 -5.52
CA THR A 21 -0.11 4.91 -5.02
C THR A 21 -1.16 4.94 -6.14
N LEU A 22 -0.80 5.40 -7.34
CA LEU A 22 -1.72 5.48 -8.48
C LEU A 22 -2.29 4.10 -8.90
N PRO A 23 -1.47 3.07 -9.17
CA PRO A 23 -1.99 1.73 -9.47
C PRO A 23 -2.70 1.10 -8.28
N ALA A 24 -2.23 1.33 -7.04
CA ALA A 24 -2.89 0.82 -5.84
C ALA A 24 -4.30 1.40 -5.68
N CYS A 25 -4.46 2.72 -5.80
CA CYS A 25 -5.76 3.38 -5.74
C CYS A 25 -6.68 2.90 -6.86
N THR A 26 -6.17 2.79 -8.08
CA THR A 26 -6.96 2.34 -9.24
C THR A 26 -7.52 0.93 -9.04
N ALA A 27 -6.70 -0.01 -8.55
CA ALA A 27 -7.13 -1.37 -8.27
C ALA A 27 -8.06 -1.46 -7.05
N ALA A 28 -7.76 -0.72 -5.98
CA ALA A 28 -8.61 -0.66 -4.79
C ALA A 28 -10.01 -0.11 -5.10
N LEU A 29 -10.10 0.94 -5.92
CA LEU A 29 -11.37 1.54 -6.35
C LEU A 29 -12.18 0.62 -7.27
N SER A 30 -11.55 -0.34 -7.96
CA SER A 30 -12.25 -1.37 -8.74
C SER A 30 -12.67 -2.59 -7.90
N GLY A 31 -12.49 -2.53 -6.57
CA GLY A 31 -12.86 -3.60 -5.64
C GLY A 31 -11.81 -4.71 -5.52
N VAL A 32 -10.62 -4.53 -6.10
CA VAL A 32 -9.51 -5.48 -5.97
C VAL A 32 -8.68 -5.10 -4.74
N SER A 33 -8.52 -6.03 -3.79
CA SER A 33 -7.65 -5.83 -2.64
C SER A 33 -6.18 -5.70 -3.09
N VAL A 34 -5.46 -4.72 -2.55
CA VAL A 34 -4.06 -4.44 -2.91
C VAL A 34 -3.16 -4.68 -1.72
N HIS A 35 -2.02 -5.35 -1.92
CA HIS A 35 -0.97 -5.47 -0.92
C HIS A 35 0.32 -4.83 -1.43
N ILE A 36 0.83 -3.83 -0.71
CA ILE A 36 2.14 -3.23 -0.98
C ILE A 36 3.18 -3.88 -0.08
N ILE A 37 4.19 -4.50 -0.70
CA ILE A 37 5.25 -5.22 0.02
C ILE A 37 6.50 -4.35 0.07
N THR A 38 6.99 -4.06 1.28
CA THR A 38 8.27 -3.40 1.51
C THR A 38 9.28 -4.38 2.09
N VAL A 39 10.55 -3.98 2.19
CA VAL A 39 11.62 -4.85 2.69
C VAL A 39 11.63 -5.01 4.21
N ASN A 40 10.94 -4.14 4.97
CA ASN A 40 10.87 -4.22 6.43
C ASN A 40 9.67 -3.45 7.02
N ASP A 41 9.35 -3.76 8.28
CA ASP A 41 8.24 -3.16 9.03
C ASP A 41 8.33 -1.63 9.16
N TYR A 42 9.55 -1.09 9.27
CA TYR A 42 9.77 0.36 9.34
C TYR A 42 9.28 1.05 8.07
N LEU A 43 9.69 0.55 6.89
CA LEU A 43 9.28 1.08 5.60
C LEU A 43 7.79 0.85 5.36
N ALA A 44 7.25 -0.30 5.76
CA ALA A 44 5.80 -0.56 5.66
C ALA A 44 5.00 0.49 6.44
N THR A 45 5.43 0.80 7.67
CA THR A 45 4.78 1.79 8.54
C THR A 45 4.90 3.19 7.97
N ARG A 46 6.13 3.61 7.63
CA ARG A 46 6.40 4.92 7.03
C ARG A 46 5.58 5.14 5.77
N ASP A 47 5.58 4.17 4.85
CA ASP A 47 4.90 4.31 3.56
C ASP A 47 3.38 4.33 3.73
N THR A 48 2.84 3.57 4.69
CA THR A 48 1.42 3.65 5.06
C THR A 48 1.04 5.02 5.61
N GLU A 49 1.84 5.57 6.53
CA GLU A 49 1.58 6.88 7.14
C GLU A 49 1.74 8.03 6.13
N TRP A 50 2.80 8.01 5.33
CA TRP A 50 3.07 9.04 4.33
C TRP A 50 2.06 9.05 3.17
N MET A 51 1.71 7.88 2.65
CA MET A 51 0.77 7.77 1.52
C MET A 51 -0.70 7.70 1.98
N GLY A 52 -0.94 7.48 3.27
CA GLY A 52 -2.27 7.41 3.89
C GLY A 52 -3.22 8.52 3.47
N PRO A 53 -2.81 9.81 3.47
CA PRO A 53 -3.66 10.91 3.02
C PRO A 53 -4.19 10.76 1.59
N ILE A 54 -3.41 10.17 0.67
CA ILE A 54 -3.84 9.94 -0.72
C ILE A 54 -4.96 8.90 -0.76
N TYR A 55 -4.78 7.78 -0.05
CA TYR A 55 -5.79 6.72 0.02
C TYR A 55 -7.07 7.23 0.69
N GLN A 56 -6.94 7.93 1.81
CA GLN A 56 -8.07 8.47 2.58
C GLN A 56 -8.83 9.55 1.80
N ALA A 57 -8.15 10.40 1.04
CA ALA A 57 -8.79 11.39 0.18
C ALA A 57 -9.67 10.76 -0.91
N LEU A 58 -9.37 9.52 -1.31
CA LEU A 58 -10.16 8.72 -2.25
C LEU A 58 -11.19 7.81 -1.55
N GLY A 59 -11.37 7.95 -0.23
CA GLY A 59 -12.29 7.12 0.56
C GLY A 59 -11.79 5.69 0.81
N LEU A 60 -10.53 5.40 0.52
CA LEU A 60 -9.93 4.09 0.75
C LEU A 60 -9.35 4.00 2.17
N ARG A 61 -9.49 2.82 2.77
CA ARG A 61 -8.82 2.48 4.03
C ARG A 61 -7.48 1.82 3.72
N VAL A 62 -6.45 2.19 4.47
CA VAL A 62 -5.12 1.60 4.38
C VAL A 62 -4.73 0.96 5.72
N GLY A 63 -4.10 -0.21 5.68
CA GLY A 63 -3.63 -0.94 6.86
C GLY A 63 -2.15 -1.31 6.77
N THR A 64 -1.44 -1.34 7.91
CA THR A 64 -0.06 -1.84 7.97
C THR A 64 -0.01 -3.15 8.73
N ILE A 65 0.79 -4.10 8.23
CA ILE A 65 1.10 -5.35 8.92
C ILE A 65 2.56 -5.31 9.38
N LYS A 66 2.77 -5.64 10.65
CA LYS A 66 4.07 -5.69 11.32
C LYS A 66 4.25 -7.02 12.04
N HIS A 67 5.49 -7.36 12.35
CA HIS A 67 5.81 -8.48 13.20
C HIS A 67 5.19 -8.31 14.60
N GLY A 68 4.72 -9.43 15.18
CA GLY A 68 4.15 -9.44 16.54
C GLY A 68 2.75 -8.82 16.69
N MET A 69 2.06 -8.46 15.61
CA MET A 69 0.67 -8.01 15.69
C MET A 69 -0.26 -9.11 16.19
N ASP A 70 -1.19 -8.73 17.07
CA ASP A 70 -2.30 -9.59 17.49
C ASP A 70 -3.12 -10.08 16.26
N PRO A 71 -3.60 -11.33 16.25
CA PRO A 71 -4.37 -11.88 15.13
C PRO A 71 -5.59 -11.04 14.74
N GLU A 72 -6.30 -10.41 15.68
CA GLU A 72 -7.45 -9.58 15.38
C GLU A 72 -7.05 -8.28 14.67
N ALA A 73 -6.03 -7.59 15.18
CA ALA A 73 -5.48 -6.39 14.56
C ALA A 73 -4.96 -6.70 13.15
N ARG A 74 -4.29 -7.85 12.97
CA ARG A 74 -3.82 -8.29 11.66
C ARG A 74 -4.96 -8.56 10.68
N ARG A 75 -6.05 -9.21 11.14
CA ARG A 75 -7.27 -9.38 10.33
C ARG A 75 -7.92 -8.04 9.98
N ALA A 76 -7.92 -7.06 10.88
CA ALA A 76 -8.42 -5.72 10.59
C ALA A 76 -7.59 -5.02 9.50
N ALA A 77 -6.26 -5.12 9.56
CA ALA A 77 -5.37 -4.59 8.52
C ALA A 77 -5.63 -5.22 7.15
N TYR A 78 -5.75 -6.55 7.06
CA TYR A 78 -6.10 -7.24 5.80
C TYR A 78 -7.50 -6.90 5.24
N ARG A 79 -8.39 -6.32 6.05
CA ARG A 79 -9.74 -5.87 5.62
C ARG A 79 -9.75 -4.42 5.11
N CYS A 80 -8.61 -3.74 5.11
CA CYS A 80 -8.43 -2.48 4.42
C CYS A 80 -8.38 -2.70 2.90
N ASN A 81 -8.45 -1.61 2.14
CA ASN A 81 -8.39 -1.67 0.68
C ASN A 81 -6.95 -1.81 0.16
N VAL A 82 -6.00 -1.22 0.90
CA VAL A 82 -4.55 -1.20 0.62
C VAL A 82 -3.77 -1.57 1.87
#